data_AF-A0A2S6Z7Q5-F1
#
_entry.id   AF-A0A2S6Z7Q5-F1
#
_cell.length_a   1.000
_cell.length_b   1.000
_cell.length_c   1.000
_cell.angle_alpha   90.00
_cell.angle_beta   90.00
_cell.angle_gamma   90.00
#
_symmetry.space_group_name_H-M   'P 1'
#
loop_
_entity.id
_entity.type
_entity.pdbx_description
1 polymer ?
#
loop_
_entity_poly.entity_id
_entity_poly.type
_entity_poly.pdbx_seq_one_letter_code
_entity_poly.pdbx_strand_id
1 'polypeptide(L)'
;MRLIASLVYCLLALAGCHDRNGTTSITRATRNGQDVIFSKTLATATDLNVHCLASSSGRCHYLVYEEHCAAPAAGQAAGTPACARRTLDSFALTPGQMRELRGIPRQAHTCVDTSAPSADCRG
;
A
#
# COMPACT_ATOMS: atom_id res chain seq x y z
N MET A 1 -3.64 47.33 8.63
CA MET A 1 -2.49 46.42 8.40
C MET A 1 -2.58 45.10 9.16
N ARG A 2 -3.09 45.05 10.41
CA ARG A 2 -3.20 43.79 11.20
C ARG A 2 -4.08 42.70 10.56
N LEU A 3 -5.22 43.07 9.98
CA LEU A 3 -6.15 42.13 9.34
C LEU A 3 -5.54 41.44 8.11
N ILE A 4 -4.76 42.16 7.32
CA ILE A 4 -4.08 41.62 6.14
C ILE A 4 -3.01 40.61 6.56
N ALA A 5 -2.22 40.92 7.59
CA ALA A 5 -1.21 40.02 8.13
C ALA A 5 -1.84 38.71 8.66
N SER A 6 -2.96 38.79 9.39
CA SER A 6 -3.69 37.61 9.87
C SER A 6 -4.22 36.75 8.73
N LEU A 7 -4.75 37.37 7.68
CA LEU A 7 -5.32 36.65 6.54
C LEU A 7 -4.23 35.97 5.70
N VAL A 8 -3.09 36.64 5.50
CA VAL A 8 -1.89 36.06 4.87
C VAL A 8 -1.34 34.89 5.68
N TYR A 9 -1.28 35.00 7.01
CA TYR A 9 -0.82 33.92 7.88
C TYR A 9 -1.76 32.70 7.83
N CYS A 10 -3.06 32.93 7.78
CA CYS A 10 -4.06 31.87 7.62
C CYS A 10 -3.90 31.14 6.28
N LEU A 11 -3.76 31.88 5.18
CA LEU A 11 -3.57 31.28 3.84
C LEU A 11 -2.26 30.47 3.75
N LEU A 12 -1.18 30.95 4.37
CA LEU A 12 0.10 30.22 4.44
C LEU A 12 -0.01 28.93 5.26
N ALA A 13 -0.83 28.91 6.32
CA ALA A 13 -1.09 27.70 7.10
C ALA A 13 -1.90 26.65 6.31
N LEU A 14 -2.83 27.08 5.44
CA LEU A 14 -3.61 26.16 4.59
C LEU A 14 -2.80 25.59 3.42
N ALA A 15 -1.78 26.31 2.92
CA ALA A 15 -0.93 25.82 1.84
C ALA A 15 -0.12 24.56 2.21
N GLY A 16 0.00 24.24 3.50
CA GLY A 16 0.62 23.00 3.99
C GLY A 16 -0.29 21.77 3.95
N CYS A 17 -1.60 21.93 3.82
CA CYS A 17 -2.58 20.84 3.71
C CYS A 17 -2.73 20.36 2.27
N HIS A 18 -1.61 20.11 1.59
CA HIS A 18 -1.67 19.36 0.34
C HIS A 18 -1.71 17.88 0.70
N ASP A 19 -2.89 17.27 0.60
CA ASP A 19 -3.02 15.81 0.64
C ASP A 19 -2.05 15.25 -0.41
N ARG A 20 -1.03 14.52 0.05
CA ARG A 20 -0.15 13.82 -0.87
C ARG A 20 -1.02 12.90 -1.69
N ASN A 21 -0.92 13.00 -3.02
CA ASN A 21 -1.77 12.30 -4.00
C ASN A 21 -1.60 10.76 -4.02
N GLY A 22 -1.13 10.17 -2.93
CA GLY A 22 -0.98 8.75 -2.73
C GLY A 22 -0.03 8.39 -1.59
N THR A 23 0.05 7.09 -1.30
CA THR A 23 0.96 6.47 -0.35
C THR A 23 1.94 5.59 -1.11
N THR A 24 3.24 5.87 -0.96
CA THR A 24 4.29 4.98 -1.48
C THR A 24 4.69 3.97 -0.41
N SER A 25 4.74 2.69 -0.75
CA SER A 25 5.32 1.65 0.10
C SER A 25 6.52 1.00 -0.59
N ILE A 26 7.52 0.61 0.20
CA ILE A 26 8.71 -0.08 -0.27
C ILE A 26 8.86 -1.36 0.54
N THR A 27 8.85 -2.50 -0.14
CA THR A 27 9.13 -3.80 0.45
C THR A 27 10.49 -4.25 -0.06
N ARG A 28 11.46 -4.37 0.85
CA ARG A 28 12.81 -4.84 0.53
C ARG A 28 13.23 -5.89 1.55
N ALA A 29 13.67 -7.03 1.05
CA ALA A 29 14.28 -8.09 1.85
C ALA A 29 15.66 -8.40 1.25
N THR A 30 16.68 -8.47 2.10
CA THR A 30 18.06 -8.73 1.68
C THR A 30 18.60 -9.98 2.35
N ARG A 31 19.54 -10.65 1.67
CA ARG A 31 20.31 -11.77 2.21
C ARG A 31 21.75 -11.63 1.72
N ASN A 32 22.71 -11.64 2.64
CA ASN A 32 24.13 -11.47 2.34
C ASN A 32 24.44 -10.22 1.49
N GLY A 33 23.74 -9.11 1.75
CA GLY A 33 23.93 -7.85 1.02
C GLY A 33 23.30 -7.80 -0.38
N GLN A 34 22.64 -8.87 -0.84
CA GLN A 34 21.91 -8.91 -2.10
C GLN A 34 20.40 -8.81 -1.87
N ASP A 35 19.69 -8.14 -2.77
CA ASP A 35 18.23 -8.07 -2.73
C ASP A 35 17.64 -9.45 -3.04
N VAL A 36 16.92 -10.03 -2.06
CA VAL A 36 16.06 -11.20 -2.26
C VAL A 36 14.76 -10.74 -2.90
N ILE A 37 14.18 -9.66 -2.39
CA ILE A 37 13.04 -8.91 -2.94
C ILE A 37 13.35 -7.41 -2.85
N PHE A 38 12.98 -6.66 -3.88
CA PHE A 38 12.83 -5.21 -3.81
C PHE A 38 11.65 -4.78 -4.69
N SER A 39 10.64 -4.21 -4.06
CA SER A 39 9.40 -3.78 -4.67
C SER A 39 9.03 -2.38 -4.19
N LYS A 40 8.41 -1.60 -5.08
CA LYS A 40 7.82 -0.30 -4.76
C LYS A 40 6.37 -0.28 -5.20
N THR A 41 5.50 0.22 -4.35
CA THR A 41 4.10 0.49 -4.70
C THR A 41 3.76 1.96 -4.49
N LEU A 42 2.80 2.47 -5.26
CA LEU A 42 2.19 3.78 -5.08
C LEU A 42 0.67 3.61 -5.20
N ALA A 43 -0.02 3.71 -4.06
CA ALA A 43 -1.48 3.69 -3.98
C ALA A 43 -2.02 5.11 -3.99
N THR A 44 -2.92 5.44 -4.92
CA THR A 44 -3.65 6.71 -4.97
C THR A 44 -5.07 6.50 -4.42
N ALA A 45 -6.01 7.40 -4.72
CA ALA A 45 -7.42 7.20 -4.37
C ALA A 45 -8.08 6.07 -5.17
N THR A 46 -7.64 5.84 -6.41
CA THR A 46 -8.29 4.95 -7.38
C THR A 46 -7.38 3.88 -7.96
N ASP A 47 -6.06 4.07 -7.86
CA ASP A 47 -5.10 3.27 -8.60
C ASP A 47 -3.98 2.76 -7.70
N LEU A 48 -3.48 1.57 -8.02
CA LEU A 48 -2.30 0.97 -7.40
C LEU A 48 -1.25 0.73 -8.48
N ASN A 49 -0.15 1.45 -8.37
CA ASN A 49 1.02 1.28 -9.22
C ASN A 49 2.03 0.37 -8.52
N VAL A 50 2.44 -0.71 -9.17
CA VAL A 50 3.32 -1.74 -8.60
C VAL A 50 4.56 -1.92 -9.47
N HIS A 51 5.74 -1.85 -8.87
CA HIS A 51 7.03 -1.98 -9.57
C HIS A 51 7.90 -3.05 -8.91
N CYS A 52 8.27 -4.07 -9.69
CA CYS A 52 9.29 -5.04 -9.30
C CYS A 52 10.66 -4.47 -9.64
N LEU A 53 11.48 -4.18 -8.63
CA LEU A 53 12.81 -3.59 -8.80
C LEU A 53 13.89 -4.66 -8.80
N ALA A 54 13.78 -5.66 -7.92
CA ALA A 54 14.66 -6.83 -7.90
C ALA A 54 13.95 -8.05 -7.29
N SER A 55 14.32 -9.25 -7.75
CA SER A 55 13.94 -10.51 -7.12
C SER A 55 14.99 -11.58 -7.43
N SER A 56 15.39 -12.31 -6.39
CA SER A 56 16.33 -13.44 -6.51
C SER A 56 15.78 -14.62 -7.30
N SER A 57 14.45 -14.77 -7.41
CA SER A 57 13.80 -15.78 -8.26
C SER A 57 13.60 -15.33 -9.71
N GLY A 58 13.96 -14.08 -10.03
CA GLY A 58 13.67 -13.46 -11.33
C GLY A 58 12.21 -12.97 -11.47
N ARG A 59 11.38 -13.12 -10.44
CA ARG A 59 9.99 -12.63 -10.42
C ARG A 59 9.58 -12.10 -9.05
N CYS A 60 8.88 -10.98 -9.01
CA CYS A 60 8.13 -10.52 -7.85
C CYS A 60 6.69 -10.99 -7.98
N HIS A 61 6.24 -11.85 -7.07
CA HIS A 61 4.86 -12.35 -7.05
C HIS A 61 4.05 -11.49 -6.10
N TYR A 62 3.00 -10.86 -6.62
CA TYR A 62 2.14 -9.93 -5.90
C TYR A 62 0.80 -10.56 -5.57
N LEU A 63 0.32 -10.28 -4.38
CA LEU A 63 -1.06 -10.49 -3.96
C LEU A 63 -1.64 -9.17 -3.50
N VAL A 64 -2.69 -8.70 -4.15
CA VAL A 64 -3.45 -7.51 -3.79
C VAL A 64 -4.77 -7.95 -3.17
N TYR A 65 -5.07 -7.49 -1.97
CA TYR A 65 -6.24 -7.94 -1.22
C TYR A 65 -6.81 -6.83 -0.35
N GLU A 66 -8.04 -7.00 0.09
CA GLU A 66 -8.69 -6.16 1.09
C GLU A 66 -9.14 -7.01 2.28
N GLU A 67 -9.18 -6.40 3.47
CA GLU A 67 -9.70 -7.03 4.68
C GLU A 67 -11.02 -6.38 5.08
N HIS A 68 -12.05 -7.21 5.22
CA HIS A 68 -13.38 -6.82 5.68
C HIS A 68 -13.53 -7.29 7.13
N CYS A 69 -13.28 -6.38 8.06
CA CYS A 69 -13.44 -6.63 9.48
C CYS A 69 -14.87 -6.33 9.91
N ALA A 70 -15.53 -7.27 10.58
CA ALA A 70 -16.81 -6.99 11.22
C ALA A 70 -16.63 -5.89 12.27
N ALA A 71 -17.58 -4.94 12.33
CA ALA A 71 -17.62 -4.00 13.42
C ALA A 71 -17.82 -4.76 14.74
N PRO A 72 -17.07 -4.40 15.82
CA PRO A 72 -17.30 -5.02 17.11
C PRO A 72 -18.75 -4.79 17.55
N ALA A 73 -19.44 -5.87 17.93
CA ALA A 73 -20.81 -5.76 18.40
C ALA A 73 -20.86 -4.97 19.72
N ALA A 74 -21.87 -4.12 19.89
CA ALA A 74 -22.04 -3.34 21.11
C ALA A 74 -22.12 -4.27 22.33
N GLY A 75 -21.17 -4.12 23.26
CA GLY A 75 -21.10 -4.89 24.50
C GLY A 75 -20.14 -6.09 24.50
N GLN A 76 -19.42 -6.38 23.42
CA GLN A 76 -18.34 -7.36 23.44
C GLN A 76 -17.03 -6.76 23.97
N ALA A 77 -16.29 -7.55 24.77
CA ALA A 77 -14.94 -7.20 25.20
C ALA A 77 -14.05 -6.98 23.97
N ALA A 78 -13.14 -6.00 24.05
CA ALA A 78 -12.22 -5.64 22.97
C ALA A 78 -11.31 -6.84 22.61
N GLY A 79 -11.74 -7.62 21.61
CA GLY A 79 -10.93 -8.62 20.92
C GLY A 79 -10.58 -8.14 19.52
N THR A 80 -9.57 -8.75 18.90
CA THR A 80 -9.26 -8.48 17.48
C THR A 80 -10.43 -8.97 16.62
N PRO A 81 -11.09 -8.11 15.83
CA PRO A 81 -12.19 -8.53 14.99
C PRO A 81 -11.72 -9.58 13.98
N ALA A 82 -12.52 -10.61 13.75
CA ALA A 82 -12.26 -11.55 12.67
C ALA A 82 -12.46 -10.81 11.34
N CYS A 83 -11.37 -10.64 10.59
CA CYS A 83 -11.40 -10.00 9.28
C CYS A 83 -11.43 -11.06 8.18
N ALA A 84 -12.42 -10.97 7.30
CA ALA A 84 -12.46 -11.78 6.09
C ALA A 84 -11.59 -11.12 5.03
N ARG A 85 -10.62 -11.87 4.49
CA ARG A 85 -9.78 -11.39 3.39
C ARG A 85 -10.42 -11.69 2.05
N ARG A 86 -10.43 -10.70 1.16
CA ARG A 86 -10.81 -10.87 -0.25
C ARG A 86 -9.63 -10.52 -1.15
N THR A 87 -9.22 -11.47 -1.98
CA THR A 87 -8.24 -11.22 -3.05
C THR A 87 -8.85 -10.35 -4.14
N LEU A 88 -8.13 -9.30 -4.53
CA LEU A 88 -8.49 -8.39 -5.62
C LEU A 88 -7.74 -8.75 -6.90
N ASP A 89 -6.44 -9.05 -6.82
CA ASP A 89 -5.63 -9.52 -7.93
C ASP A 89 -4.43 -10.33 -7.41
N SER A 90 -3.88 -11.20 -8.26
CA SER A 90 -2.65 -11.95 -8.01
C SER A 90 -1.89 -12.11 -9.32
N PHE A 91 -0.63 -11.69 -9.36
CA PHE A 91 0.16 -11.67 -10.58
C PHE A 91 1.66 -11.70 -10.28
N ALA A 92 2.48 -11.82 -11.31
CA ALA A 92 3.93 -11.75 -11.16
C ALA A 92 4.56 -10.85 -12.21
N LEU A 93 5.55 -10.07 -11.79
CA LEU A 93 6.32 -9.16 -12.63
C LEU A 93 7.79 -9.59 -12.63
N THR A 94 8.47 -9.47 -13.76
CA THR A 94 9.94 -9.58 -13.80
C THR A 94 10.57 -8.27 -13.31
N PRO A 95 11.80 -8.28 -12.78
CA PRO A 95 12.52 -7.07 -12.44
C PRO A 95 12.51 -6.04 -13.59
N GLY A 96 12.27 -4.78 -13.24
CA GLY A 96 12.08 -3.66 -14.16
C GLY A 96 10.64 -3.44 -14.61
N GLN A 97 9.77 -4.46 -14.54
CA GLN A 97 8.36 -4.32 -14.96
C GLN A 97 7.50 -3.60 -13.93
N MET A 98 6.56 -2.83 -14.45
CA MET A 98 5.56 -2.10 -13.68
C MET A 98 4.15 -2.48 -14.16
N ARG A 99 3.19 -2.51 -13.24
CA ARG A 99 1.77 -2.69 -13.54
C ARG A 99 0.93 -1.67 -12.78
N GLU A 100 0.04 -1.01 -13.48
CA GLU A 100 -1.02 -0.19 -12.92
C GLU A 100 -2.28 -1.05 -12.76
N LEU A 101 -2.89 -1.01 -11.58
CA LEU A 101 -4.20 -1.59 -11.30
C LEU A 101 -5.17 -0.45 -11.01
N ARG A 102 -6.27 -0.41 -11.74
CA ARG A 102 -7.33 0.60 -11.59
C ARG A 102 -8.48 0.07 -10.75
N GLY A 103 -9.18 0.99 -10.09
CA GLY A 103 -10.31 0.64 -9.22
C GLY A 103 -9.90 -0.11 -7.96
N ILE A 104 -8.63 0.01 -7.56
CA ILE A 104 -8.13 -0.59 -6.32
C ILE A 104 -8.44 0.39 -5.17
N PRO A 105 -9.18 -0.04 -4.13
CA PRO A 105 -9.44 0.81 -2.98
C PRO A 105 -8.14 1.23 -2.29
N ARG A 106 -8.08 2.46 -1.79
CA ARG A 106 -6.90 2.97 -1.06
C ARG A 106 -6.50 2.12 0.14
N GLN A 107 -7.47 1.44 0.77
CA GLN A 107 -7.27 0.53 1.90
C GLN A 107 -6.82 -0.88 1.50
N ALA A 108 -6.68 -1.18 0.21
CA ALA A 108 -6.16 -2.46 -0.23
C ALA A 108 -4.70 -2.63 0.22
N HIS A 109 -4.37 -3.84 0.61
CA HIS A 109 -3.03 -4.25 0.99
C HIS A 109 -2.34 -4.91 -0.21
N THR A 110 -1.01 -4.81 -0.23
CA THR A 110 -0.18 -5.50 -1.20
C THR A 110 0.86 -6.33 -0.47
N CYS A 111 0.91 -7.63 -0.78
CA CYS A 111 2.01 -8.51 -0.40
C CYS A 111 2.87 -8.82 -1.63
N VAL A 112 4.18 -9.02 -1.41
CA VAL A 112 5.12 -9.43 -2.46
C VAL A 112 6.13 -10.45 -1.93
N ASP A 113 6.41 -11.49 -2.71
CA ASP A 113 7.42 -12.51 -2.40
C ASP A 113 8.10 -13.05 -3.67
N THR A 114 9.12 -13.89 -3.50
CA THR A 114 9.88 -14.62 -4.53
C THR A 114 9.07 -15.72 -5.20
N SER A 115 8.02 -16.19 -4.54
CA SER A 115 7.06 -17.19 -5.01
C SER A 115 5.63 -16.73 -4.76
N ALA A 116 4.64 -17.43 -5.33
CA ALA A 116 3.23 -17.10 -5.10
C ALA A 116 2.91 -16.98 -3.59
N PRO A 117 2.50 -15.79 -3.09
CA PRO A 117 2.22 -15.62 -1.68
C PRO A 117 1.03 -16.47 -1.23
N SER A 118 1.12 -16.99 -0.01
CA SER A 118 0.00 -17.65 0.65
C SER A 118 -1.08 -16.65 1.06
N ALA A 119 -2.29 -17.16 1.31
CA ALA A 119 -3.45 -16.35 1.63
C ALA A 119 -3.32 -15.57 2.97
N ASP A 120 -2.38 -15.94 3.83
CA ASP A 120 -2.05 -15.30 5.10
C ASP A 120 -0.91 -14.27 5.01
N CYS A 121 -0.32 -14.06 3.82
CA CYS A 121 0.75 -13.10 3.65
C CYS A 121 0.34 -11.69 4.11
N ARG A 122 1.22 -11.01 4.84
CA ARG A 122 0.99 -9.61 5.26
C ARG A 122 2.13 -8.76 4.70
N GLY A 123 1.76 -7.64 4.08
CA GLY A 123 2.69 -6.65 3.53
C GLY A 123 3.25 -5.73 4.60
#